data_AF-A4BBS5-F1
#
_entry.id   AF-A4BBS5-F1
#
_cell.length_a   1.000
_cell.length_b   1.000
_cell.length_c   1.000
_cell.angle_alpha   90.00
_cell.angle_beta   90.00
_cell.angle_gamma   90.00
#
_symmetry.space_group_name_H-M   'P 1'
#
loop_
_entity.id
_entity.type
_entity.pdbx_description
1 polymer ?
#
loop_
_entity_poly.entity_id
_entity_poly.type
_entity_poly.pdbx_seq_one_letter_code
_entity_poly.pdbx_strand_id
1 'polypeptide(L)'
;MWRFFITEFHFSGFGDLVEISSVLAQPMTKGYQRTSWLMRTFAYAMFVFMLVYLLNNYLNVWHDWPGVAAYFFVTEPDSVSVLAWIQLFSYLLVIPVVGVYCAKTATHRMIEDSDRLSAMSGYLIRVAFWSIVLIGLIDGLISWLRVENLLPLIFSEDMANNLGRSDYRGTHVHYPLILISAVMAYRFKTVSVAWLALLVVFAEAWIVVARFIFSYEQTLMGDLVRFWYAGLFLFASAYTLREEGHVRVDVLYSGRTVRYKAWANTVGVLLLGLPLCWVVLVFGMWDRTSILNAPLLNFEISQAAYGLFIKYIMAAFLVVFAVSMLIQFCSYLLKHMAILQNEVEVSDDHHDEVGA
;
A
#
# COMPACT_ATOMS: atom_id res chain seq x y z
N MET A 1 6.35 -24.98 1.70
CA MET A 1 5.76 -23.61 1.63
C MET A 1 5.40 -23.06 3.02
N TRP A 2 4.80 -23.85 3.92
CA TRP A 2 4.48 -23.43 5.29
C TRP A 2 5.66 -23.41 6.29
N ARG A 3 6.69 -24.23 6.05
CA ARG A 3 7.89 -24.31 6.91
C ARG A 3 8.84 -23.11 6.79
N PHE A 4 8.54 -22.15 5.90
CA PHE A 4 9.28 -20.89 5.77
C PHE A 4 8.59 -19.73 6.50
N PHE A 5 7.31 -19.87 6.88
CA PHE A 5 6.51 -18.79 7.47
C PHE A 5 6.47 -18.84 9.01
N ILE A 6 6.82 -19.99 9.61
CA ILE A 6 6.67 -20.21 11.06
C ILE A 6 8.00 -20.12 11.81
N THR A 7 9.14 -20.31 11.15
CA THR A 7 10.44 -20.39 11.82
C THR A 7 11.04 -19.04 12.23
N GLU A 8 10.43 -17.92 11.84
CA GLU A 8 10.89 -16.56 12.22
C GLU A 8 9.85 -15.71 12.96
N PHE A 9 8.78 -16.31 13.51
CA PHE A 9 7.98 -15.63 14.53
C PHE A 9 8.60 -15.82 15.92
N HIS A 10 9.82 -15.30 16.09
CA HIS A 10 10.32 -15.06 17.44
C HIS A 10 9.58 -13.82 17.95
N PHE A 11 8.63 -14.04 18.88
CA PHE A 11 8.16 -12.98 19.77
C PHE A 11 9.30 -12.62 20.74
N SER A 12 10.33 -11.97 20.23
CA SER A 12 11.32 -11.23 21.01
C SER A 12 11.00 -9.75 20.86
N GLY A 13 10.56 -9.14 21.96
CA GLY A 13 10.67 -7.71 22.08
C GLY A 13 12.15 -7.31 21.99
N PHE A 14 12.42 -6.15 21.39
CA PHE A 14 13.69 -5.41 21.52
C PHE A 14 14.98 -6.25 21.34
N GLY A 15 15.48 -6.29 20.10
CA GLY A 15 16.79 -6.85 19.72
C GLY A 15 16.63 -7.67 18.44
N ASP A 16 17.28 -7.41 17.31
CA ASP A 16 18.43 -6.56 17.01
C ASP A 16 18.08 -5.79 15.72
N LEU A 17 17.69 -4.52 15.87
CA LEU A 17 17.72 -3.62 14.74
C LEU A 17 19.18 -3.39 14.43
N VAL A 18 19.56 -3.44 13.14
CA VAL A 18 20.80 -2.79 12.67
C VAL A 18 20.78 -1.39 13.26
N GLU A 19 21.51 -1.20 14.36
CA GLU A 19 21.59 0.08 15.02
C GLU A 19 22.32 0.94 14.02
N ILE A 20 21.56 1.82 13.36
CA ILE A 20 22.13 2.92 12.59
C ILE A 20 22.83 3.82 13.61
N SER A 21 24.03 3.40 13.99
CA SER A 21 24.82 4.05 15.00
C SER A 21 25.49 5.24 14.30
N SER A 22 25.13 6.43 14.78
CA SER A 22 25.60 7.72 14.34
C SER A 22 25.13 8.18 12.94
N VAL A 23 24.27 9.19 12.95
CA VAL A 23 24.28 10.22 11.92
C VAL A 23 25.65 10.89 12.04
N LEU A 24 26.66 10.38 11.33
CA LEU A 24 27.90 11.14 11.22
C LEU A 24 27.51 12.47 10.59
N ALA A 25 27.77 13.55 11.31
CA ALA A 25 27.59 14.89 10.80
C ALA A 25 28.71 15.19 9.79
N GLN A 26 28.79 14.42 8.70
CA GLN A 26 29.60 14.81 7.56
C GLN A 26 29.16 16.21 7.15
N PRO A 27 30.11 17.14 6.93
CA PRO A 27 29.77 18.48 6.52
C PRO A 27 29.02 18.43 5.19
N MET A 28 27.94 19.20 5.07
CA MET A 28 27.16 19.29 3.83
C MET A 28 27.98 20.00 2.75
N THR A 29 28.86 19.25 2.08
CA THR A 29 29.67 19.74 0.97
C THR A 29 28.76 20.11 -0.20
N LYS A 30 29.25 20.99 -1.10
CA LYS A 30 28.50 21.33 -2.33
C LYS A 30 28.19 20.10 -3.18
N GLY A 31 29.09 19.11 -3.19
CA GLY A 31 28.89 17.83 -3.89
C GLY A 31 27.74 17.02 -3.30
N TYR A 32 27.71 16.87 -1.97
CA TYR A 32 26.60 16.22 -1.27
C TYR A 32 25.27 16.93 -1.54
N GLN A 33 25.23 18.27 -1.41
CA GLN A 33 24.01 19.05 -1.63
C GLN A 33 23.45 18.88 -3.04
N ARG A 34 24.30 18.77 -4.06
CA ARG A 34 23.87 18.51 -5.44
C ARG A 34 23.26 17.12 -5.59
N THR A 35 23.90 16.08 -5.06
CA THR A 35 23.38 14.70 -5.11
C THR A 35 22.09 14.55 -4.29
N SER A 36 22.05 15.16 -3.11
CA SER A 36 20.88 15.26 -2.23
C SER A 36 19.71 15.91 -2.94
N TRP A 37 19.92 17.08 -3.55
CA TRP A 37 18.87 17.74 -4.30
C TRP A 37 18.33 16.88 -5.45
N LEU A 38 19.18 16.22 -6.22
CA LEU A 38 18.76 15.35 -7.33
C LEU A 38 17.95 14.14 -6.84
N MET A 39 18.46 13.39 -5.86
CA MET A 39 17.83 12.16 -5.38
C MET A 39 16.53 12.44 -4.63
N ARG A 40 16.50 13.51 -3.81
CA ARG A 40 15.29 13.96 -3.11
C ARG A 40 14.24 14.43 -4.11
N THR A 41 14.63 15.22 -5.11
CA THR A 41 13.71 15.66 -6.17
C THR A 41 13.12 14.46 -6.90
N PHE A 42 13.93 13.46 -7.25
CA PHE A 42 13.44 12.24 -7.89
C PHE A 42 12.46 11.46 -7.00
N ALA A 43 12.82 11.18 -5.74
CA ALA A 43 11.97 10.42 -4.81
C ALA A 43 10.63 11.12 -4.53
N TYR A 44 10.65 12.42 -4.23
CA TYR A 44 9.42 13.19 -4.02
C TYR A 44 8.63 13.39 -5.32
N ALA A 45 9.29 13.52 -6.48
CA ALA A 45 8.59 13.59 -7.75
C ALA A 45 7.83 12.30 -8.03
N MET A 46 8.42 11.12 -7.79
CA MET A 46 7.71 9.83 -7.94
C MET A 46 6.47 9.76 -7.06
N PHE A 47 6.59 10.18 -5.79
CA PHE A 47 5.46 10.23 -4.87
C PHE A 47 4.37 11.21 -5.33
N VAL A 48 4.73 12.44 -5.72
CA VAL A 48 3.76 13.45 -6.15
C VAL A 48 3.14 13.07 -7.50
N PHE A 49 3.91 12.51 -8.44
CA PHE A 49 3.39 11.97 -9.68
C PHE A 49 2.33 10.89 -9.42
N MET A 50 2.58 9.99 -8.47
CA MET A 50 1.60 8.97 -8.08
C MET A 50 0.31 9.61 -7.56
N LEU A 51 0.39 10.64 -6.69
CA LEU A 51 -0.80 11.36 -6.22
C LEU A 51 -1.57 12.06 -7.35
N VAL A 52 -0.84 12.76 -8.23
CA VAL A 52 -1.42 13.43 -9.41
C VAL A 52 -2.04 12.40 -10.36
N TYR A 53 -1.43 11.23 -10.52
CA TYR A 53 -1.97 10.13 -11.32
C TYR A 53 -3.29 9.63 -10.76
N LEU A 54 -3.36 9.34 -9.46
CA LEU A 54 -4.59 8.89 -8.81
C LEU A 54 -5.70 9.94 -8.89
N LEU A 55 -5.36 11.22 -8.70
CA LEU A 55 -6.32 12.32 -8.82
C LEU A 55 -6.86 12.42 -10.25
N ASN A 56 -5.99 12.39 -11.25
CA ASN A 56 -6.41 12.44 -12.65
C ASN A 56 -7.20 11.21 -13.06
N ASN A 57 -6.83 10.02 -12.58
CA ASN A 57 -7.62 8.82 -12.80
C ASN A 57 -9.03 9.00 -12.22
N TYR A 58 -9.15 9.49 -10.99
CA TYR A 58 -10.45 9.77 -10.38
C TYR A 58 -11.28 10.74 -11.23
N LEU A 59 -10.69 11.83 -11.72
CA LEU A 59 -11.36 12.79 -12.59
C LEU A 59 -11.81 12.18 -13.92
N ASN A 60 -10.99 11.35 -14.55
CA ASN A 60 -11.35 10.69 -15.81
C ASN A 60 -12.49 9.67 -15.62
N VAL A 61 -12.40 8.88 -14.56
CA VAL A 61 -13.24 7.68 -14.36
C VAL A 61 -14.56 8.00 -13.65
N TRP A 62 -14.60 9.00 -12.76
CA TRP A 62 -15.83 9.40 -12.06
C TRP A 62 -16.44 10.70 -12.56
N HIS A 63 -15.65 11.61 -13.14
CA HIS A 63 -16.13 12.93 -13.60
C HIS A 63 -16.11 13.11 -15.12
N ASP A 64 -15.80 12.05 -15.88
CA ASP A 64 -15.76 12.07 -17.35
C ASP A 64 -14.81 13.13 -17.93
N TRP A 65 -13.72 13.45 -17.21
CA TRP A 65 -12.71 14.35 -17.75
C TRP A 65 -11.99 13.72 -18.94
N PRO A 66 -11.57 14.53 -19.95
CA PRO A 66 -11.03 14.04 -21.22
C PRO A 66 -9.70 13.27 -21.06
N GLY A 67 -8.98 13.48 -19.96
CA GLY A 67 -7.68 12.87 -19.72
C GLY A 67 -6.56 13.50 -20.55
N VAL A 68 -5.32 13.19 -20.17
CA VAL A 68 -4.12 13.66 -20.90
C VAL A 68 -3.99 13.00 -22.28
N ALA A 69 -4.51 11.78 -22.43
CA ALA A 69 -4.50 11.04 -23.69
C ALA A 69 -5.27 11.79 -24.80
N ALA A 70 -6.31 12.56 -24.47
CA ALA A 70 -7.06 13.34 -25.44
C ALA A 70 -6.16 14.32 -26.22
N TYR A 71 -5.09 14.85 -25.63
CA TYR A 71 -4.16 15.73 -26.34
C TYR A 71 -3.38 15.01 -27.46
N PHE A 72 -3.03 13.74 -27.25
CA PHE A 72 -2.17 12.98 -28.16
C PHE A 72 -2.95 12.18 -29.21
N PHE A 73 -4.22 11.87 -28.94
CA PHE A 73 -5.03 10.98 -29.78
C PHE A 73 -6.25 11.66 -30.43
N VAL A 74 -6.50 12.95 -30.17
CA VAL A 74 -7.56 13.71 -30.86
C VAL A 74 -7.01 14.35 -32.13
N THR A 75 -7.69 14.10 -33.25
CA THR A 75 -7.35 14.55 -34.60
C THR A 75 -7.72 16.01 -34.90
N GLU A 76 -8.54 16.66 -34.06
CA GLU A 76 -8.97 18.06 -34.21
C GLU A 76 -8.52 18.93 -33.02
N PRO A 77 -7.50 19.79 -33.20
CA PRO A 77 -6.88 20.59 -32.12
C PRO A 77 -7.84 21.55 -31.40
N ASP A 78 -8.86 22.07 -32.09
CA ASP A 78 -9.80 23.06 -31.55
C ASP A 78 -10.86 22.45 -30.60
N SER A 79 -10.90 21.12 -30.47
CA SER A 79 -11.82 20.40 -29.58
C SER A 79 -11.22 20.10 -28.19
N VAL A 80 -9.96 20.47 -27.94
CA VAL A 80 -9.28 20.16 -26.68
C VAL A 80 -9.80 21.07 -25.56
N SER A 81 -10.64 20.49 -24.71
CA SER A 81 -11.20 21.17 -23.52
C SER A 81 -10.10 21.71 -22.60
N VAL A 82 -10.35 22.89 -22.00
CA VAL A 82 -9.50 23.50 -20.96
C VAL A 82 -9.18 22.53 -19.82
N LEU A 83 -10.08 21.58 -19.56
CA LEU A 83 -9.89 20.53 -18.55
C LEU A 83 -8.68 19.63 -18.88
N ALA A 84 -8.47 19.25 -20.15
CA ALA A 84 -7.33 18.43 -20.55
C ALA A 84 -5.99 19.15 -20.32
N TRP A 85 -5.96 20.46 -20.56
CA TRP A 85 -4.79 21.30 -20.28
C TRP A 85 -4.45 21.34 -18.79
N ILE A 86 -5.46 21.51 -17.93
CA ILE A 86 -5.27 21.48 -16.47
C ILE A 86 -4.63 20.15 -16.05
N GLN A 87 -5.11 19.03 -16.60
CA GLN A 87 -4.54 17.71 -16.31
C GLN A 87 -3.10 17.58 -16.79
N LEU A 88 -2.78 18.00 -18.01
CA LEU A 88 -1.41 17.99 -18.52
C LEU A 88 -0.47 18.85 -17.65
N PHE A 89 -0.89 20.09 -17.33
CA PHE A 89 -0.11 20.98 -16.47
C PHE A 89 0.08 20.40 -15.07
N SER A 90 -0.91 19.67 -14.54
CA SER A 90 -0.77 19.01 -13.23
C SER A 90 0.40 18.03 -13.19
N TYR A 91 0.71 17.32 -14.29
CA TYR A 91 1.90 16.47 -14.41
C TYR A 91 3.18 17.26 -14.66
N LEU A 92 3.15 18.24 -15.58
CA LEU A 92 4.33 19.02 -15.93
C LEU A 92 4.87 19.85 -14.76
N LEU A 93 3.99 20.33 -13.87
CA LEU A 93 4.36 21.11 -12.71
C LEU A 93 4.99 20.29 -11.57
N VAL A 94 4.92 18.95 -11.59
CA VAL A 94 5.45 18.10 -10.52
C VAL A 94 6.95 18.33 -10.31
N ILE A 95 7.76 18.18 -11.37
CA ILE A 95 9.22 18.29 -11.26
C ILE A 95 9.66 19.70 -10.82
N PRO A 96 9.16 20.80 -11.42
CA PRO A 96 9.49 22.16 -10.96
C PRO A 96 9.10 22.42 -9.51
N VAL A 97 7.88 22.06 -9.10
CA VAL A 97 7.37 22.32 -7.74
C VAL A 97 8.18 21.54 -6.71
N VAL A 98 8.42 20.25 -6.95
CA VAL A 98 9.23 19.41 -6.07
C VAL A 98 10.69 19.87 -6.05
N GLY A 99 11.25 20.24 -7.19
CA GLY A 99 12.63 20.76 -7.29
C GLY A 99 12.82 22.03 -6.47
N VAL A 100 11.85 22.95 -6.50
CA VAL A 100 11.83 24.16 -5.68
C VAL A 100 11.67 23.82 -4.19
N TYR A 101 10.80 22.87 -3.84
CA TYR A 101 10.65 22.40 -2.46
C TYR A 101 11.96 21.82 -1.91
N CYS A 102 12.63 20.96 -2.67
CA CYS A 102 13.93 20.37 -2.28
C CYS A 102 15.03 21.43 -2.21
N ALA A 103 15.02 22.44 -3.08
CA ALA A 103 15.96 23.57 -3.01
C ALA A 103 15.74 24.44 -1.77
N LYS A 104 14.47 24.70 -1.39
CA LYS A 104 14.13 25.45 -0.16
C LYS A 104 14.47 24.68 1.11
N THR A 105 14.43 23.36 1.06
CA THR A 105 14.76 22.46 2.19
C THR A 105 16.16 21.84 2.03
N ALA A 106 17.12 22.58 1.46
CA ALA A 106 18.47 22.08 1.23
C ALA A 106 19.25 21.68 2.51
N THR A 107 18.75 22.08 3.68
CA THR A 107 19.28 21.69 5.00
C THR A 107 18.86 20.29 5.45
N HIS A 108 17.79 19.73 4.87
CA HIS A 108 17.32 18.41 5.23
C HIS A 108 18.23 17.32 4.65
N ARG A 109 18.48 16.32 5.49
CA ARG A 109 19.26 15.12 5.19
C ARG A 109 18.42 14.07 4.45
N MET A 110 19.07 13.21 3.67
CA MET A 110 18.38 12.15 2.92
C MET A 110 17.73 11.13 3.87
N ILE A 111 18.39 10.84 5.01
CA ILE A 111 17.86 9.89 6.00
C ILE A 111 16.57 10.40 6.65
N GLU A 112 16.48 11.69 6.96
CA GLU A 112 15.27 12.29 7.52
C GLU A 112 14.09 12.21 6.55
N ASP A 113 14.33 12.46 5.26
CA ASP A 113 13.28 12.36 4.23
C ASP A 113 12.88 10.91 3.98
N SER A 114 13.83 9.97 4.05
CA SER A 114 13.56 8.53 4.07
C SER A 114 12.60 8.17 5.20
N ASP A 115 12.88 8.61 6.43
CA ASP A 115 12.06 8.30 7.60
C ASP A 115 10.66 8.90 7.50
N ARG A 116 10.54 10.13 6.96
CA ARG A 116 9.24 10.76 6.69
C ARG A 116 8.39 9.94 5.71
N LEU A 117 8.97 9.50 4.59
CA LEU A 117 8.28 8.66 3.61
C LEU A 117 7.92 7.28 4.19
N SER A 118 8.84 6.65 4.95
CA SER A 118 8.58 5.39 5.66
C SER A 118 7.43 5.50 6.66
N ALA A 119 7.37 6.60 7.42
CA ALA A 119 6.29 6.87 8.35
C ALA A 119 4.94 7.06 7.64
N MET A 120 4.93 7.71 6.47
CA MET A 120 3.73 7.86 5.64
C MET A 120 3.22 6.51 5.12
N SER A 121 4.12 5.68 4.56
CA SER A 121 3.76 4.32 4.13
C SER A 121 3.24 3.49 5.32
N GLY A 122 3.91 3.58 6.46
CA GLY A 122 3.49 2.94 7.70
C GLY A 122 2.09 3.36 8.18
N TYR A 123 1.74 4.64 8.05
CA TYR A 123 0.39 5.11 8.34
C TYR A 123 -0.64 4.52 7.37
N LEU A 124 -0.36 4.54 6.07
CA LEU A 124 -1.25 3.98 5.06
C LEU A 124 -1.52 2.48 5.28
N ILE A 125 -0.49 1.70 5.62
CA ILE A 125 -0.63 0.27 5.94
C ILE A 125 -1.54 0.07 7.17
N ARG A 126 -1.41 0.92 8.21
CA ARG A 126 -2.28 0.85 9.40
C ARG A 126 -3.73 1.20 9.08
N VAL A 127 -3.96 2.21 8.22
CA VAL A 127 -5.30 2.56 7.74
C VAL A 127 -5.93 1.37 7.03
N ALA A 128 -5.15 0.73 6.14
CA ALA A 128 -5.60 -0.40 5.35
C ALA A 128 -5.91 -1.63 6.24
N PHE A 129 -5.05 -1.91 7.22
CA PHE A 129 -5.27 -2.95 8.23
C PHE A 129 -6.61 -2.76 8.95
N TRP A 130 -6.83 -1.57 9.55
CA TRP A 130 -8.06 -1.30 10.31
C TRP A 130 -9.30 -1.34 9.41
N SER A 131 -9.17 -0.86 8.17
CA SER A 131 -10.25 -0.89 7.18
C SER A 131 -10.70 -2.31 6.90
N ILE A 132 -9.76 -3.22 6.64
CA ILE A 132 -10.07 -4.63 6.37
C ILE A 132 -10.69 -5.33 7.58
N VAL A 133 -10.17 -5.08 8.77
CA VAL A 133 -10.69 -5.70 9.99
C VAL A 133 -12.13 -5.23 10.24
N LEU A 134 -12.37 -3.92 10.24
CA LEU A 134 -13.70 -3.37 10.49
C LEU A 134 -14.71 -3.74 9.41
N ILE A 135 -14.34 -3.62 8.14
CA ILE A 135 -15.22 -3.97 7.02
C ILE A 135 -15.50 -5.46 7.04
N GLY A 136 -14.49 -6.32 7.23
CA GLY A 136 -14.70 -7.76 7.27
C GLY A 136 -15.63 -8.20 8.40
N LEU A 137 -15.47 -7.64 9.60
CA LEU A 137 -16.33 -7.95 10.74
C LEU A 137 -17.76 -7.41 10.56
N ILE A 138 -17.90 -6.16 10.13
CA ILE A 138 -19.21 -5.50 10.03
C ILE A 138 -19.98 -5.99 8.80
N ASP A 139 -19.34 -6.09 7.63
CA ASP A 139 -19.98 -6.66 6.44
C ASP A 139 -20.31 -8.15 6.64
N GLY A 140 -19.43 -8.90 7.31
CA GLY A 140 -19.69 -10.29 7.70
C GLY A 140 -20.93 -10.41 8.59
N LEU A 141 -21.06 -9.55 9.61
CA LEU A 141 -22.22 -9.52 10.50
C LEU A 141 -23.51 -9.15 9.76
N ILE A 142 -23.50 -8.08 8.96
CA ILE A 142 -24.68 -7.65 8.19
C ILE A 142 -25.08 -8.73 7.18
N SER A 143 -24.10 -9.36 6.53
CA SER A 143 -24.32 -10.46 5.60
C SER A 143 -24.92 -11.69 6.30
N TRP A 144 -24.43 -12.05 7.48
CA TRP A 144 -25.00 -13.15 8.26
C TRP A 144 -26.46 -12.86 8.68
N LEU A 145 -26.74 -11.67 9.21
CA LEU A 145 -28.10 -11.23 9.55
C LEU A 145 -29.04 -11.26 8.34
N ARG A 146 -28.52 -10.96 7.14
CA ARG A 146 -29.28 -11.05 5.89
C ARG A 146 -29.63 -12.49 5.54
N VAL A 147 -28.66 -13.41 5.61
CA VAL A 147 -28.87 -14.81 5.22
C VAL A 147 -29.85 -15.51 6.16
N GLU A 148 -29.80 -15.20 7.45
CA GLU A 148 -30.72 -15.75 8.45
C GLU A 148 -32.07 -15.02 8.52
N ASN A 149 -32.34 -14.05 7.62
CA ASN A 149 -33.54 -13.20 7.61
C ASN A 149 -33.79 -12.45 8.94
N LEU A 150 -32.73 -12.10 9.66
CA LEU A 150 -32.79 -11.34 10.92
C LEU A 150 -32.71 -9.83 10.71
N LEU A 151 -32.34 -9.36 9.52
CA LEU A 151 -32.26 -7.92 9.22
C LEU A 151 -33.58 -7.15 9.45
N PRO A 152 -34.75 -7.60 8.94
CA PRO A 152 -36.01 -6.90 9.14
C PRO A 152 -36.52 -6.92 10.59
N LEU A 153 -35.95 -7.79 11.44
CA LEU A 153 -36.26 -7.84 12.87
C LEU A 153 -35.55 -6.73 13.66
N ILE A 154 -34.38 -6.31 13.18
CA ILE A 154 -33.52 -5.32 13.86
C ILE A 154 -33.69 -3.93 13.23
N PHE A 155 -33.87 -3.87 11.91
CA PHE A 155 -33.97 -2.64 11.14
C PHE A 155 -35.33 -2.53 10.45
N SER A 156 -35.72 -1.31 10.04
CA SER A 156 -36.91 -1.12 9.21
C SER A 156 -36.78 -1.86 7.87
N GLU A 157 -37.91 -2.24 7.26
CA GLU A 157 -37.93 -2.95 5.98
C GLU A 157 -37.13 -2.23 4.89
N ASP A 158 -37.27 -0.90 4.82
CA ASP A 158 -36.53 -0.07 3.87
C ASP A 158 -35.01 -0.15 4.10
N MET A 159 -34.57 -0.12 5.36
CA MET A 159 -33.15 -0.22 5.71
C MET A 159 -32.62 -1.63 5.43
N ALA A 160 -33.39 -2.67 5.74
CA ALA A 160 -33.03 -4.06 5.45
C ALA A 160 -32.85 -4.28 3.93
N ASN A 161 -33.75 -3.73 3.12
CA ASN A 161 -33.65 -3.76 1.66
C ASN A 161 -32.43 -3.00 1.14
N ASN A 162 -32.16 -1.81 1.69
CA ASN A 162 -31.01 -1.01 1.31
C ASN A 162 -29.68 -1.69 1.68
N LEU A 163 -29.57 -2.29 2.87
CA LEU A 163 -28.40 -3.09 3.28
C LEU A 163 -28.20 -4.35 2.43
N GLY A 164 -29.23 -4.78 1.72
CA GLY A 164 -29.19 -5.83 0.70
C GLY A 164 -28.56 -5.41 -0.62
N ARG A 165 -28.24 -4.12 -0.83
CA ARG A 165 -27.63 -3.58 -2.06
C ARG A 165 -26.14 -3.25 -1.84
N SER A 166 -25.28 -3.62 -2.79
CA SER A 166 -23.83 -3.43 -2.67
C SER A 166 -23.42 -1.96 -2.70
N ASP A 167 -24.05 -1.16 -3.57
CA ASP A 167 -23.91 0.31 -3.62
C ASP A 167 -24.13 0.93 -2.24
N TYR A 168 -25.32 0.70 -1.67
CA TYR A 168 -25.71 1.34 -0.42
C TYR A 168 -24.77 0.95 0.72
N ARG A 169 -24.41 -0.33 0.78
CA ARG A 169 -23.45 -0.81 1.77
C ARG A 169 -22.06 -0.22 1.55
N GLY A 170 -21.62 -0.09 0.32
CA GLY A 170 -20.34 0.53 0.00
C GLY A 170 -20.27 1.99 0.44
N THR A 171 -21.31 2.76 0.13
CA THR A 171 -21.37 4.20 0.41
C THR A 171 -21.64 4.51 1.88
N HIS A 172 -22.56 3.78 2.53
CA HIS A 172 -23.03 4.09 3.89
C HIS A 172 -22.38 3.24 4.99
N VAL A 173 -21.77 2.10 4.65
CA VAL A 173 -21.08 1.25 5.62
C VAL A 173 -19.58 1.27 5.38
N HIS A 174 -19.12 0.91 4.18
CA HIS A 174 -17.68 0.72 3.96
C HIS A 174 -16.88 2.02 3.98
N TYR A 175 -17.30 3.08 3.27
CA TYR A 175 -16.55 4.34 3.29
C TYR A 175 -16.47 5.00 4.67
N PRO A 176 -17.56 5.09 5.47
CA PRO A 176 -17.46 5.56 6.84
C PRO A 176 -16.51 4.72 7.70
N LEU A 177 -16.49 3.40 7.54
CA LEU A 177 -15.55 2.52 8.25
C LEU A 177 -14.10 2.78 7.86
N ILE A 178 -13.81 3.09 6.59
CA ILE A 178 -12.47 3.49 6.14
C ILE A 178 -12.04 4.80 6.82
N LEU A 179 -12.96 5.77 6.96
CA LEU A 179 -12.67 7.03 7.66
C LEU A 179 -12.38 6.79 9.15
N ILE A 180 -13.19 5.96 9.82
CA ILE A 180 -12.96 5.55 11.20
C ILE A 180 -11.60 4.84 11.32
N SER A 181 -11.27 3.98 10.36
CA SER A 181 -10.00 3.27 10.31
C SER A 181 -8.80 4.20 10.20
N ALA A 182 -8.93 5.32 9.48
CA ALA A 182 -7.89 6.34 9.42
C ALA A 182 -7.63 7.00 10.78
N VAL A 183 -8.70 7.32 11.52
CA VAL A 183 -8.60 7.85 12.89
C VAL A 183 -7.98 6.81 13.84
N MET A 184 -8.39 5.56 13.74
CA MET A 184 -7.82 4.47 14.53
C MET A 184 -6.33 4.25 14.22
N ALA A 185 -5.93 4.30 12.95
CA ALA A 185 -4.54 4.17 12.52
C ALA A 185 -3.63 5.29 13.03
N TYR A 186 -4.19 6.47 13.27
CA TYR A 186 -3.49 7.58 13.91
C TYR A 186 -3.28 7.32 15.42
N ARG A 187 -4.30 6.77 16.08
CA ARG A 187 -4.30 6.52 17.54
C ARG A 187 -3.52 5.28 17.96
N PHE A 188 -3.54 4.22 17.16
CA PHE A 188 -2.94 2.91 17.44
C PHE A 188 -1.75 2.65 16.52
N LYS A 189 -0.56 3.05 16.94
CA LYS A 189 0.67 3.00 16.12
C LYS A 189 1.38 1.64 16.10
N THR A 190 1.07 0.76 17.05
CA THR A 190 1.80 -0.50 17.32
C THR A 190 1.18 -1.73 16.67
N VAL A 191 0.10 -1.59 15.91
CA VAL A 191 -0.63 -2.75 15.37
C VAL A 191 0.12 -3.32 14.16
N SER A 192 0.45 -4.61 14.23
CA SER A 192 1.12 -5.35 13.17
C SER A 192 0.12 -6.01 12.22
N VAL A 193 0.45 -6.03 10.93
CA VAL A 193 -0.30 -6.76 9.89
C VAL A 193 -0.42 -8.25 10.23
N ALA A 194 0.48 -8.80 11.06
CA ALA A 194 0.45 -10.17 11.55
C ALA A 194 -0.87 -10.56 12.25
N TRP A 195 -1.60 -9.61 12.84
CA TRP A 195 -2.92 -9.90 13.44
C TRP A 195 -3.95 -10.38 12.41
N LEU A 196 -3.82 -10.02 11.13
CA LEU A 196 -4.68 -10.56 10.07
C LEU A 196 -4.47 -12.07 9.92
N ALA A 197 -3.25 -12.59 10.11
CA ALA A 197 -2.99 -14.02 10.03
C ALA A 197 -3.74 -14.79 11.11
N LEU A 198 -3.79 -14.24 12.34
CA LEU A 198 -4.57 -14.82 13.43
C LEU A 198 -6.08 -14.83 13.10
N LEU A 199 -6.60 -13.74 12.52
CA LEU A 199 -8.00 -13.68 12.09
C LEU A 199 -8.32 -14.70 11.00
N VAL A 200 -7.43 -14.89 10.02
CA VAL A 200 -7.56 -15.91 8.97
C VAL A 200 -7.59 -17.31 9.58
N VAL A 201 -6.64 -17.64 10.47
CA VAL A 201 -6.58 -18.95 11.13
C VAL A 201 -7.83 -19.21 11.96
N PHE A 202 -8.29 -18.21 12.72
CA PHE A 202 -9.51 -18.33 13.52
C PHE A 202 -10.74 -18.54 12.64
N ALA A 203 -10.86 -17.80 11.53
CA ALA A 203 -11.97 -17.95 10.59
C ALA A 203 -11.98 -19.34 9.92
N GLU A 204 -10.82 -19.83 9.47
CA GLU A 204 -10.70 -21.18 8.90
C GLU A 204 -11.03 -22.27 9.92
N ALA A 205 -10.54 -22.14 11.15
CA ALA A 205 -10.87 -23.06 12.24
C ALA A 205 -12.39 -23.05 12.52
N TRP A 206 -13.01 -21.86 12.53
CA TRP A 206 -14.45 -21.73 12.69
C TRP A 206 -15.23 -22.38 11.55
N ILE A 207 -14.80 -22.22 10.30
CA ILE A 207 -15.43 -22.87 9.14
C ILE A 207 -15.40 -24.39 9.28
N VAL A 208 -14.27 -24.96 9.69
CA VAL A 208 -14.12 -26.40 9.92
C VAL A 208 -15.09 -26.86 11.01
N VAL A 209 -15.15 -26.16 12.15
CA VAL A 209 -16.09 -26.47 13.23
C VAL A 209 -17.55 -26.36 12.77
N ALA A 210 -17.92 -25.27 12.12
CA ALA A 210 -19.27 -25.04 11.59
C ALA A 210 -19.68 -26.15 10.62
N ARG A 211 -18.80 -26.53 9.69
CA ARG A 211 -19.09 -27.56 8.69
C ARG A 211 -19.19 -28.96 9.30
N PHE A 212 -18.25 -29.37 10.15
CA PHE A 212 -18.19 -30.76 10.61
C PHE A 212 -19.02 -31.04 11.86
N ILE A 213 -19.20 -30.07 12.76
CA ILE A 213 -19.97 -30.25 13.99
C ILE A 213 -21.43 -29.84 13.78
N PHE A 214 -21.65 -28.70 13.14
CA PHE A 214 -22.99 -28.10 13.01
C PHE A 214 -23.61 -28.30 11.63
N SER A 215 -22.89 -28.90 10.68
CA SER A 215 -23.32 -29.05 9.28
C SER A 215 -23.79 -27.73 8.65
N TYR A 216 -23.19 -26.62 9.09
CA TYR A 216 -23.51 -25.27 8.65
C TYR A 216 -22.42 -24.76 7.71
N GLU A 217 -22.84 -24.33 6.52
CA GLU A 217 -21.95 -23.80 5.50
C GLU A 217 -22.59 -22.61 4.80
N GLN A 218 -21.84 -21.51 4.70
CA GLN A 218 -22.26 -20.32 3.98
C GLN A 218 -21.12 -19.81 3.11
N THR A 219 -21.46 -19.32 1.91
CA THR A 219 -20.48 -18.72 0.98
C THR A 219 -19.79 -17.51 1.59
N LEU A 220 -20.48 -16.80 2.50
CA LEU A 220 -19.93 -15.64 3.20
C LEU A 220 -18.68 -15.96 4.01
N MET A 221 -18.60 -17.15 4.62
CA MET A 221 -17.46 -17.49 5.47
C MET A 221 -16.18 -17.60 4.63
N GLY A 222 -16.26 -18.25 3.48
CA GLY A 222 -15.13 -18.37 2.56
C GLY A 222 -14.73 -17.03 1.94
N ASP A 223 -15.69 -16.16 1.62
CA ASP A 223 -15.39 -14.82 1.10
C ASP A 223 -14.70 -13.94 2.14
N LEU A 224 -15.08 -14.04 3.42
CA LEU A 224 -14.43 -13.32 4.52
C LEU A 224 -12.98 -13.77 4.73
N VAL A 225 -12.71 -15.08 4.68
CA VAL A 225 -11.33 -15.58 4.76
C VAL A 225 -10.50 -15.04 3.60
N ARG A 226 -11.00 -15.13 2.36
CA ARG A 226 -10.29 -14.62 1.17
C ARG A 226 -10.01 -13.13 1.28
N PHE A 227 -10.92 -12.36 1.87
CA PHE A 227 -10.74 -10.93 2.12
C PHE A 227 -9.55 -10.65 3.05
N TRP A 228 -9.53 -11.29 4.22
CA TRP A 228 -8.45 -11.12 5.19
C TRP A 228 -7.13 -11.69 4.70
N TYR A 229 -7.18 -12.82 4.00
CA TYR A 229 -6.01 -13.45 3.39
C TYR A 229 -5.41 -12.55 2.30
N ALA A 230 -6.19 -12.02 1.36
CA ALA A 230 -5.69 -11.11 0.33
C ALA A 230 -5.09 -9.84 0.94
N GLY A 231 -5.75 -9.27 1.95
CA GLY A 231 -5.25 -8.13 2.71
C GLY A 231 -3.92 -8.41 3.41
N LEU A 232 -3.80 -9.58 4.06
CA LEU A 232 -2.57 -10.02 4.71
C LEU A 232 -1.40 -9.98 3.73
N PHE A 233 -1.52 -10.62 2.56
CA PHE A 233 -0.42 -10.69 1.59
C PHE A 233 -0.06 -9.33 1.00
N LEU A 234 -1.05 -8.54 0.60
CA LEU A 234 -0.82 -7.26 -0.07
C LEU A 234 -0.33 -6.16 0.87
N PHE A 235 -0.73 -6.18 2.14
CA PHE A 235 -0.28 -5.15 3.09
C PHE A 235 0.97 -5.57 3.85
N ALA A 236 1.20 -6.87 4.02
CA ALA A 236 2.44 -7.37 4.60
C ALA A 236 3.64 -7.06 3.70
N SER A 237 3.51 -7.01 2.38
CA SER A 237 4.66 -6.76 1.48
C SER A 237 5.35 -5.42 1.71
N ALA A 238 4.57 -4.34 1.93
CA ALA A 238 5.13 -3.02 2.22
C ALA A 238 5.66 -2.96 3.67
N TYR A 239 4.99 -3.68 4.58
CA TYR A 239 5.42 -3.80 5.98
C TYR A 239 6.76 -4.54 6.10
N THR A 240 6.94 -5.66 5.42
CA THR A 240 8.18 -6.46 5.44
C THR A 240 9.33 -5.71 4.79
N LEU A 241 9.08 -4.96 3.71
CA LEU A 241 10.12 -4.11 3.10
C LEU A 241 10.58 -3.02 4.07
N ARG A 242 9.67 -2.46 4.87
CA ARG A 242 10.00 -1.44 5.88
C ARG A 242 10.83 -2.01 7.03
N GLU A 243 10.52 -3.21 7.48
CA GLU A 243 11.26 -3.91 8.54
C GLU A 243 12.55 -4.59 8.04
N GLU A 244 12.89 -4.40 6.76
CA GLU A 244 13.99 -5.09 6.07
C GLU A 244 13.90 -6.63 6.07
N GLY A 245 12.81 -7.23 6.57
CA GLY A 245 12.54 -8.66 6.54
C GLY A 245 12.13 -9.21 5.17
N HIS A 246 12.51 -8.53 4.08
CA HIS A 246 12.43 -9.13 2.76
C HIS A 246 13.60 -10.10 2.64
N VAL A 247 13.33 -11.34 2.21
CA VAL A 247 14.38 -12.31 1.91
C VAL A 247 15.24 -11.73 0.80
N ARG A 248 16.40 -11.20 1.17
CA ARG A 248 17.44 -10.87 0.21
C ARG A 248 17.98 -12.20 -0.29
N VAL A 249 18.38 -12.26 -1.55
CA VAL A 249 19.05 -13.47 -2.05
C VAL A 249 20.43 -13.46 -1.42
N ASP A 250 20.58 -14.08 -0.25
CA ASP A 250 21.77 -13.99 0.60
C ASP A 250 23.05 -14.44 -0.13
N VAL A 251 22.92 -15.30 -1.14
CA VAL A 251 24.00 -15.73 -2.04
C VAL A 251 24.59 -14.57 -2.87
N LEU A 252 23.78 -13.56 -3.23
CA LEU A 252 24.25 -12.38 -3.97
C LEU A 252 24.97 -11.37 -3.06
N TYR A 253 24.78 -11.48 -1.74
CA TYR A 253 25.22 -10.49 -0.76
C TYR A 253 26.31 -10.99 0.19
N SER A 254 26.58 -12.30 0.25
CA SER A 254 27.61 -12.89 1.11
C SER A 254 29.02 -12.39 0.73
N GLY A 255 29.82 -12.00 1.73
CA GLY A 255 31.20 -11.51 1.55
C GLY A 255 31.34 -10.16 0.82
N ARG A 256 30.26 -9.42 0.58
CA ARG A 256 30.30 -8.10 -0.10
C ARG A 256 30.18 -6.94 0.90
N THR A 257 30.84 -5.83 0.59
CA THR A 257 30.85 -4.61 1.42
C THR A 257 29.47 -3.94 1.49
N VAL A 258 29.19 -3.22 2.58
CA VAL A 258 27.96 -2.43 2.78
C VAL A 258 27.64 -1.53 1.57
N ARG A 259 28.67 -0.88 0.99
CA ARG A 259 28.50 -0.02 -0.19
C ARG A 259 28.03 -0.79 -1.42
N TYR A 260 28.51 -2.01 -1.64
CA TYR A 260 28.03 -2.85 -2.75
C TYR A 260 26.55 -3.21 -2.55
N LYS A 261 26.17 -3.61 -1.32
CA LYS A 261 24.77 -3.93 -0.96
C LYS A 261 23.85 -2.72 -1.21
N ALA A 262 24.26 -1.52 -0.78
CA ALA A 262 23.51 -0.28 -0.98
C ALA A 262 23.35 0.10 -2.46
N TRP A 263 24.39 -0.10 -3.28
CA TRP A 263 24.32 0.15 -4.72
C TRP A 263 23.39 -0.84 -5.43
N ALA A 264 23.49 -2.13 -5.13
CA ALA A 264 22.62 -3.17 -5.69
C ALA A 264 21.14 -2.91 -5.35
N ASN A 265 20.85 -2.55 -4.09
CA ASN A 265 19.51 -2.16 -3.63
C ASN A 265 18.97 -0.92 -4.38
N THR A 266 19.80 0.11 -4.55
CA THR A 266 19.45 1.33 -5.29
C THR A 266 19.07 0.99 -6.74
N VAL A 267 19.89 0.19 -7.43
CA VAL A 267 19.64 -0.24 -8.82
C VAL A 267 18.38 -1.11 -8.90
N GLY A 268 18.20 -2.05 -7.97
CA GLY A 268 17.01 -2.91 -7.93
C GLY A 268 15.71 -2.11 -7.75
N VAL A 269 15.71 -1.09 -6.89
CA VAL A 269 14.55 -0.21 -6.74
C VAL A 269 14.27 0.61 -8.00
N LEU A 270 15.30 1.16 -8.65
CA LEU A 270 15.12 1.99 -9.84
C LEU A 270 14.65 1.18 -11.06
N LEU A 271 15.15 -0.04 -11.24
CA LEU A 271 14.88 -0.86 -12.43
C LEU A 271 13.69 -1.80 -12.25
N LEU A 272 13.42 -2.28 -11.04
CA LEU A 272 12.37 -3.28 -10.79
C LEU A 272 11.30 -2.74 -9.85
N GLY A 273 11.68 -2.17 -8.70
CA GLY A 273 10.73 -1.76 -7.66
C GLY A 273 9.75 -0.66 -8.11
N LEU A 274 10.27 0.52 -8.47
CA LEU A 274 9.46 1.65 -8.90
C LEU A 274 8.71 1.36 -10.23
N PRO A 275 9.34 0.78 -11.27
CA PRO A 275 8.63 0.47 -12.51
C PRO A 275 7.49 -0.53 -12.30
N LEU A 276 7.66 -1.56 -11.47
CA LEU A 276 6.59 -2.51 -11.16
C LEU A 276 5.38 -1.82 -10.52
N CYS A 277 5.60 -0.90 -9.57
CA CYS A 277 4.50 -0.15 -8.95
C CYS A 277 3.76 0.70 -9.99
N TRP A 278 4.49 1.37 -10.88
CA TRP A 278 3.90 2.16 -11.96
C TRP A 278 3.16 1.30 -12.98
N VAL A 279 3.67 0.12 -13.33
CA VAL A 279 2.97 -0.81 -14.22
C VAL A 279 1.63 -1.21 -13.63
N VAL A 280 1.59 -1.55 -12.33
CA VAL A 280 0.33 -1.90 -11.64
C VAL A 280 -0.65 -0.74 -11.66
N LEU A 281 -0.22 0.49 -11.35
CA LEU A 281 -1.11 1.65 -11.35
C LEU A 281 -1.58 2.02 -12.75
N VAL A 282 -0.65 2.15 -13.70
CA VAL A 282 -0.92 2.64 -15.06
C VAL A 282 -1.77 1.66 -15.85
N PHE A 283 -1.38 0.38 -15.91
CA PHE A 283 -2.16 -0.62 -16.65
C PHE A 283 -3.41 -1.08 -15.89
N GLY A 284 -3.37 -1.06 -14.55
CA GLY A 284 -4.51 -1.42 -13.73
C GLY A 284 -5.63 -0.39 -13.76
N MET A 285 -5.30 0.90 -13.96
CA MET A 285 -6.22 2.03 -13.86
C MET A 285 -6.26 2.90 -15.13
N TRP A 286 -5.88 2.38 -16.30
CA TRP A 286 -5.81 3.19 -17.54
C TRP A 286 -7.18 3.74 -17.97
N ASP A 287 -8.19 2.88 -18.05
CA ASP A 287 -9.54 3.17 -18.54
C ASP A 287 -10.62 2.82 -17.50
N ARG A 288 -11.86 3.23 -17.78
CA ARG A 288 -13.04 2.85 -16.96
C ARG A 288 -13.27 1.34 -16.90
N THR A 289 -12.92 0.62 -17.94
CA THR A 289 -13.07 -0.85 -18.05
C THR A 289 -11.87 -1.62 -17.49
N SER A 290 -10.82 -0.92 -17.04
CA SER A 290 -9.64 -1.58 -16.49
C SER A 290 -9.96 -2.35 -15.21
N ILE A 291 -9.13 -3.35 -14.93
CA ILE A 291 -9.36 -4.35 -13.87
C ILE A 291 -9.50 -3.75 -12.47
N LEU A 292 -8.96 -2.57 -12.21
CA LEU A 292 -9.09 -1.89 -10.92
C LEU A 292 -10.25 -0.88 -10.89
N ASN A 293 -10.49 -0.16 -11.99
CA ASN A 293 -11.53 0.88 -12.03
C ASN A 293 -12.94 0.30 -12.17
N ALA A 294 -13.12 -0.72 -13.01
CA ALA A 294 -14.45 -1.28 -13.30
C ALA A 294 -15.15 -1.88 -12.06
N PRO A 295 -14.47 -2.65 -11.19
CA PRO A 295 -15.09 -3.15 -9.97
C PRO A 295 -15.46 -2.04 -8.99
N LEU A 296 -14.61 -1.02 -8.87
CA LEU A 296 -14.79 0.13 -7.96
C LEU A 296 -15.98 1.00 -8.37
N LEU A 297 -16.18 1.21 -9.68
CA LEU A 297 -17.29 1.99 -10.20
C LEU A 297 -18.63 1.28 -10.02
N ASN A 298 -18.68 -0.02 -10.32
CA ASN A 298 -19.94 -0.76 -10.39
C ASN A 298 -20.32 -1.43 -9.07
N PHE A 299 -19.55 -1.23 -7.99
CA PHE A 299 -19.69 -1.97 -6.72
C PHE A 299 -19.84 -3.47 -6.96
N GLU A 300 -18.91 -4.04 -7.74
CA GLU A 300 -18.98 -5.42 -8.20
C GLU A 300 -19.16 -6.39 -7.03
N ILE A 301 -20.09 -7.32 -7.19
CA ILE A 301 -20.42 -8.36 -6.22
C ILE A 301 -19.91 -9.73 -6.67
N SER A 302 -19.71 -10.62 -5.70
CA SER A 302 -19.50 -12.04 -5.97
C SER A 302 -20.73 -12.62 -6.68
N GLN A 303 -20.49 -13.55 -7.62
CA GLN A 303 -21.57 -14.26 -8.34
C GLN A 303 -22.29 -15.28 -7.43
N ALA A 304 -21.81 -15.47 -6.20
CA ALA A 304 -22.47 -16.29 -5.21
C ALA A 304 -23.69 -15.58 -4.60
N ALA A 305 -24.85 -16.25 -4.59
CA ALA A 305 -26.14 -15.69 -4.16
C ALA A 305 -26.15 -15.09 -2.74
N TYR A 306 -25.30 -15.60 -1.84
CA TYR A 306 -25.24 -15.18 -0.43
C TYR A 306 -23.83 -14.72 0.01
N GLY A 307 -22.98 -14.28 -0.93
CA GLY A 307 -21.62 -13.79 -0.64
C GLY A 307 -21.58 -12.40 0.01
N LEU A 308 -20.37 -11.99 0.42
CA LEU A 308 -20.10 -10.64 0.94
C LEU A 308 -20.06 -9.61 -0.20
N PHE A 309 -20.31 -8.34 0.13
CA PHE A 309 -20.26 -7.22 -0.82
C PHE A 309 -18.92 -6.48 -0.79
N ILE A 310 -17.83 -7.23 -0.84
CA ILE A 310 -16.47 -6.74 -0.62
C ILE A 310 -15.57 -6.85 -1.86
N LYS A 311 -16.05 -7.50 -2.94
CA LYS A 311 -15.22 -7.82 -4.11
C LYS A 311 -14.61 -6.56 -4.74
N TYR A 312 -15.39 -5.48 -4.84
CA TYR A 312 -14.87 -4.20 -5.33
C TYR A 312 -13.74 -3.63 -4.45
N ILE A 313 -13.81 -3.79 -3.12
CA ILE A 313 -12.75 -3.35 -2.19
C ILE A 313 -11.48 -4.19 -2.37
N MET A 314 -11.61 -5.47 -2.73
CA MET A 314 -10.45 -6.32 -3.01
C MET A 314 -9.65 -5.81 -4.22
N ALA A 315 -10.32 -5.22 -5.23
CA ALA A 315 -9.61 -4.53 -6.30
C ALA A 315 -8.84 -3.30 -5.77
N ALA A 316 -9.41 -2.57 -4.82
CA ALA A 316 -8.74 -1.46 -4.15
C ALA A 316 -7.46 -1.89 -3.41
N PHE A 317 -7.36 -3.14 -2.92
CA PHE A 317 -6.16 -3.61 -2.24
C PHE A 317 -4.92 -3.55 -3.11
N LEU A 318 -5.06 -3.80 -4.42
CA LEU A 318 -3.93 -3.73 -5.34
C LEU A 318 -3.45 -2.28 -5.53
N VAL A 319 -4.38 -1.32 -5.53
CA VAL A 319 -4.05 0.11 -5.55
C VAL A 319 -3.32 0.50 -4.26
N VAL A 320 -3.85 0.12 -3.09
CA VAL A 320 -3.22 0.40 -1.80
C VAL A 320 -1.83 -0.23 -1.70
N PHE A 321 -1.66 -1.45 -2.19
CA PHE A 321 -0.37 -2.13 -2.32
C PHE A 321 0.60 -1.30 -3.16
N ALA A 322 0.23 -0.94 -4.39
CA ALA A 322 1.12 -0.20 -5.28
C ALA A 322 1.51 1.17 -4.73
N VAL A 323 0.57 1.87 -4.09
CA VAL A 323 0.80 3.18 -3.45
C VAL A 323 1.74 3.06 -2.25
N SER A 324 1.45 2.15 -1.31
CA SER A 324 2.29 1.96 -0.11
C SER A 324 3.70 1.47 -0.47
N MET A 325 3.81 0.56 -1.44
CA MET A 325 5.09 0.07 -1.96
C MET A 325 5.88 1.16 -2.67
N LEU A 326 5.26 1.99 -3.50
CA LEU A 326 5.96 3.09 -4.18
C LEU A 326 6.55 4.08 -3.17
N ILE A 327 5.77 4.48 -2.16
CA ILE A 327 6.25 5.34 -1.07
C ILE A 327 7.42 4.67 -0.33
N GLN A 328 7.30 3.37 -0.03
CA GLN A 328 8.35 2.63 0.67
C GLN A 328 9.61 2.48 -0.17
N PHE A 329 9.50 2.28 -1.48
CA PHE A 329 10.64 2.26 -2.39
C PHE A 329 11.33 3.61 -2.51
N CYS A 330 10.58 4.72 -2.53
CA CYS A 330 11.16 6.05 -2.47
C CYS A 330 11.93 6.29 -1.16
N SER A 331 11.38 5.85 -0.02
CA SER A 331 12.07 5.87 1.28
C SER A 331 13.37 5.04 1.23
N TYR A 332 13.27 3.79 0.80
CA TYR A 332 14.40 2.86 0.72
C TYR A 332 15.52 3.38 -0.22
N LEU A 333 15.14 4.00 -1.34
CA LEU A 333 16.07 4.65 -2.26
C LEU A 333 16.87 5.75 -1.57
N LEU A 334 16.20 6.65 -0.84
CA LEU A 334 16.87 7.73 -0.10
C LEU A 334 17.78 7.18 1.01
N LYS A 335 17.35 6.13 1.73
CA LYS A 335 18.15 5.47 2.77
C LYS A 335 19.46 4.90 2.20
N HIS A 336 19.41 4.16 1.10
CA HIS A 336 20.62 3.58 0.49
C HIS A 336 21.51 4.63 -0.18
N MET A 337 20.94 5.69 -0.74
CA MET A 337 21.72 6.83 -1.22
C MET A 337 22.42 7.57 -0.08
N ALA A 338 21.80 7.70 1.09
CA ALA A 338 22.42 8.27 2.29
C ALA A 338 23.64 7.44 2.73
N ILE A 339 23.52 6.11 2.73
CA ILE A 339 24.63 5.18 3.03
C ILE A 339 25.77 5.35 2.00
N LEU A 340 25.46 5.44 0.70
CA LEU A 340 26.47 5.64 -0.35
C LEU A 340 27.20 7.00 -0.23
N GLN A 341 26.51 8.01 0.30
CA GLN A 341 27.10 9.32 0.60
C GLN A 341 27.80 9.36 1.96
N ASN A 342 27.82 8.26 2.73
CA ASN A 342 28.38 8.17 4.09
C ASN A 342 27.73 9.16 5.08
N GLU A 343 26.45 9.48 4.86
CA GLU A 343 25.64 10.25 5.81
C GLU A 343 25.33 9.43 7.06
N VAL A 344 25.34 8.11 6.90
CA VAL A 344 25.01 7.11 7.91
C VAL A 344 26.09 6.04 7.91
N GLU A 345 26.64 5.73 9.08
CA GLU A 345 27.45 4.53 9.26
C GLU A 345 26.55 3.34 9.59
N VAL A 346 26.78 2.24 8.89
CA VAL A 346 26.16 0.96 9.19
C VAL A 346 27.23 0.15 9.89
N SER A 347 27.03 -0.17 11.17
CA SER A 347 27.86 -1.14 11.86
C SER A 347 27.60 -2.50 11.21
N ASP A 348 28.60 -3.02 10.50
CA ASP A 348 28.61 -4.41 10.05
C ASP A 348 28.70 -5.28 11.30
N ASP A 349 27.61 -5.92 11.71
CA ASP A 349 27.66 -6.94 12.75
C ASP A 349 28.27 -8.20 12.11
N HIS A 350 29.60 -8.28 12.14
CA HIS A 350 30.34 -9.48 11.78
C HIS A 350 30.15 -10.52 12.89
N HIS A 351 29.00 -11.18 12.90
CA HIS A 351 28.83 -12.49 13.54
C HIS A 351 29.10 -13.62 12.53
N ASP A 352 30.26 -13.55 11.86
CA ASP A 352 30.87 -14.68 11.17
C ASP A 352 32.14 -15.11 11.94
N GLU A 353 32.01 -15.28 13.26
CA GLU A 353 32.89 -16.16 14.04
C GLU A 353 32.12 -17.42 14.42
N VAL A 354 31.95 -18.35 13.47
CA VAL A 354 31.75 -19.77 13.81
C VAL A 354 32.58 -20.63 12.85
N GLY A 355 33.70 -21.13 13.38
CA GLY A 355 34.27 -22.42 12.99
C GLY A 355 35.44 -22.37 12.00
N ALA A 356 36.63 -22.07 12.51
CA ALA A 356 37.87 -22.69 12.04
C ALA A 356 37.99 -24.13 12.57
#